data_AF-A0A8B8B5I2-F1
#
_entry.id   AF-A0A8B8B5I2-F1
#
_cell.length_a   1.000
_cell.length_b   1.000
_cell.length_c   1.000
_cell.angle_alpha   90.00
_cell.angle_beta   90.00
_cell.angle_gamma   90.00
#
_symmetry.space_group_name_H-M   'P 1'
#
loop_
_entity.id
_entity.type
_entity.pdbx_description
1 polymer ?
#
loop_
_entity_poly.entity_id
_entity_poly.type
_entity_poly.pdbx_seq_one_letter_code
_entity_poly.pdbx_strand_id
1 'polypeptide(L)'
;MQGYERLAEVPSFLIHCKETPVYSLLQCAALGRASKDVRFFFDKKESYCRWNCTFLFTGRTVMTDQWQQYAIKWKTNAALSRPTTSSSVYGSDSSLWGAHFATNGAISAIFSEIFASDYEMYPWLKVQLIGSKMITFVRVYNRRDEVGERFHDVAVEVSPDESGNFVQRGFYKGPGLTDQVIEILCDYPTSGQYVRIRITEGTSNIMNIAEIEIYTV
;
A
#
# COMPACT_ATOMS: atom_id res chain seq x y z
N MET A 1 14.66 17.97 -5.72
CA MET A 1 14.36 16.52 -5.64
C MET A 1 12.99 16.30 -6.26
N GLN A 2 12.90 15.94 -7.55
CA GLN A 2 11.59 15.66 -8.17
C GLN A 2 10.92 14.49 -7.42
N GLY A 3 9.72 14.73 -6.89
CA GLY A 3 8.85 13.70 -6.32
C GLY A 3 8.77 13.67 -4.79
N TYR A 4 9.89 13.77 -4.07
CA TYR A 4 9.92 13.64 -2.60
C TYR A 4 9.96 15.00 -1.89
N GLU A 5 9.15 15.12 -0.83
CA GLU A 5 9.14 16.25 0.09
C GLU A 5 9.45 15.75 1.52
N ARG A 6 10.09 16.61 2.32
CA ARG A 6 10.34 16.30 3.73
C ARG A 6 9.00 16.32 4.47
N LEU A 7 8.72 15.27 5.23
CA LEU A 7 7.55 15.24 6.10
C LEU A 7 7.92 15.66 7.53
N ALA A 8 7.04 16.43 8.15
CA ALA A 8 7.20 16.87 9.55
C ALA A 8 6.82 15.76 10.54
N GLU A 9 5.89 14.89 10.16
CA GLU A 9 5.40 13.79 10.97
C GLU A 9 5.99 12.47 10.50
N VAL A 10 6.37 11.66 11.50
CA VAL A 10 6.89 10.31 11.31
C VAL A 10 5.71 9.35 11.44
N PRO A 11 5.55 8.36 10.54
CA PRO A 11 4.51 7.37 10.65
C PRO A 11 4.71 6.54 11.91
N SER A 12 3.61 6.25 12.60
CA SER A 12 3.57 5.40 13.78
C SER A 12 3.66 3.91 13.41
N PHE A 13 4.71 3.50 12.71
CA PHE A 13 4.96 2.11 12.31
C PHE A 13 6.29 1.61 12.87
N LEU A 14 6.44 0.30 13.09
CA LEU A 14 7.75 -0.32 13.21
C LEU A 14 8.41 -0.27 11.84
N ILE A 15 9.69 0.10 11.78
CA ILE A 15 10.36 0.29 10.50
C ILE A 15 11.62 -0.60 10.45
N HIS A 16 11.68 -1.49 9.47
CA HIS A 16 12.86 -2.28 9.14
C HIS A 16 13.31 -1.92 7.73
N CYS A 17 14.49 -1.30 7.60
CA CYS A 17 15.01 -0.85 6.30
C CYS A 17 16.34 -1.51 5.98
N LYS A 18 16.71 -1.48 4.70
CA LYS A 18 18.12 -1.53 4.32
C LYS A 18 18.79 -0.22 4.73
N GLU A 19 20.00 -0.30 5.23
CA GLU A 19 20.83 0.85 5.56
C GLU A 19 22.05 0.91 4.63
N THR A 20 22.34 2.09 4.09
CA THR A 20 23.45 2.27 3.16
C THR A 20 24.11 3.64 3.37
N PRO A 21 25.44 3.71 3.51
CA PRO A 21 26.17 4.98 3.50
C PRO A 21 25.94 5.72 2.18
N VAL A 22 25.71 7.02 2.23
CA VAL A 22 25.49 7.86 1.05
C VAL A 22 26.24 9.18 1.20
N TYR A 23 26.59 9.82 0.08
CA TYR A 23 27.27 11.12 0.08
C TYR A 23 26.29 12.29 0.17
N SER A 24 25.02 12.08 -0.12
CA SER A 24 24.01 13.13 -0.13
C SER A 24 22.58 12.59 -0.04
N LEU A 25 21.68 13.49 0.34
CA LEU A 25 20.24 13.27 0.25
C LEU A 25 19.79 12.90 -1.16
N LEU A 26 20.43 13.45 -2.21
CA LEU A 26 20.09 13.15 -3.59
C LEU A 26 20.39 11.69 -3.95
N GLN A 27 21.50 11.15 -3.44
CA GLN A 27 21.84 9.74 -3.61
C GLN A 27 20.86 8.83 -2.85
N CYS A 28 20.46 9.21 -1.64
CA CYS A 28 19.43 8.47 -0.89
C CYS A 28 18.09 8.48 -1.64
N ALA A 29 17.68 9.62 -2.19
CA ALA A 29 16.49 9.71 -3.04
C ALA A 29 16.60 8.84 -4.31
N ALA A 30 17.79 8.69 -4.88
CA ALA A 30 18.00 7.79 -6.02
C ALA A 30 17.81 6.31 -5.64
N LEU A 31 18.28 5.89 -4.45
CA LEU A 31 18.05 4.53 -3.92
C LEU A 31 16.56 4.25 -3.72
N GLY A 32 15.84 5.20 -3.10
CA GLY A 32 14.39 5.11 -2.91
C GLY A 32 13.63 4.97 -4.24
N ARG A 33 13.95 5.81 -5.24
CA ARG A 33 13.33 5.72 -6.57
C ARG A 33 13.61 4.39 -7.27
N ALA A 34 14.86 3.94 -7.26
CA ALA A 34 15.26 2.68 -7.89
C ALA A 34 14.51 1.48 -7.28
N SER A 35 14.15 1.60 -6.01
CA SER A 35 13.41 0.57 -5.25
C SER A 35 11.91 0.75 -5.26
N LYS A 36 11.41 1.81 -5.92
CA LYS A 36 10.01 2.23 -5.93
C LYS A 36 9.43 2.52 -4.53
N ASP A 37 10.27 2.97 -3.61
CA ASP A 37 9.85 3.31 -2.26
C ASP A 37 8.99 4.57 -2.27
N VAL A 38 7.82 4.54 -1.64
CA VAL A 38 7.00 5.75 -1.43
C VAL A 38 7.68 6.72 -0.47
N ARG A 39 8.52 6.21 0.44
CA ARG A 39 9.26 7.00 1.43
C ARG A 39 10.62 6.38 1.74
N PHE A 40 11.57 7.23 2.11
CA PHE A 40 12.88 6.86 2.61
C PHE A 40 13.27 7.78 3.78
N PHE A 41 14.33 7.40 4.50
CA PHE A 41 14.85 8.18 5.61
C PHE A 41 16.32 8.48 5.42
N PHE A 42 16.72 9.71 5.74
CA PHE A 42 18.08 10.18 5.56
C PHE A 42 18.61 10.72 6.89
N ASP A 43 19.74 10.19 7.34
CA ASP A 43 20.50 10.72 8.46
C ASP A 43 21.46 11.79 7.93
N LYS A 44 21.20 13.05 8.29
CA LYS A 44 22.03 14.18 7.83
C LYS A 44 23.39 14.24 8.54
N LYS A 45 23.51 13.72 9.76
CA LYS A 45 24.74 13.78 10.55
C LYS A 45 25.71 12.70 10.11
N GLU A 46 25.23 11.46 10.04
CA GLU A 46 26.06 10.30 9.71
C GLU A 46 26.11 10.00 8.20
N SER A 47 25.29 10.68 7.40
CA SER A 47 25.17 10.47 5.95
C SER A 47 24.77 9.03 5.58
N TYR A 48 23.72 8.53 6.24
CA TYR A 48 23.14 7.21 5.96
C TYR A 48 21.75 7.33 5.34
N CYS A 49 21.41 6.33 4.52
CA CYS A 49 20.12 6.18 3.88
C CYS A 49 19.42 4.90 4.37
N ARG A 50 18.17 5.04 4.78
CA ARG A 50 17.24 3.95 5.07
C ARG A 50 16.21 3.88 3.94
N TRP A 51 16.22 2.78 3.21
CA TRP A 51 15.41 2.56 2.01
C TRP A 51 14.97 1.09 1.94
N ASN A 52 14.01 0.78 1.06
CA ASN A 52 13.37 -0.53 0.92
C ASN A 52 12.93 -1.06 2.29
N CYS A 53 12.02 -0.29 2.88
CA CYS A 53 11.59 -0.50 4.25
C CYS A 53 10.32 -1.34 4.32
N THR A 54 10.28 -2.24 5.29
CA THR A 54 9.09 -2.94 5.76
C THR A 54 8.51 -2.16 6.94
N PHE A 55 7.21 -1.90 6.89
CA PHE A 55 6.47 -1.19 7.93
C PHE A 55 5.50 -2.16 8.62
N LEU A 56 5.49 -2.21 9.96
CA LEU A 56 4.47 -2.94 10.73
C LEU A 56 3.60 -1.95 11.51
N PHE A 57 2.28 -2.15 11.49
CA PHE A 57 1.32 -1.20 12.06
C PHE A 57 1.45 -1.05 13.59
N THR A 58 1.76 -2.15 14.29
CA THR A 58 1.82 -2.19 15.76
C THR A 58 3.10 -1.59 16.37
N GLY A 59 4.05 -1.10 15.57
CA GLY A 59 5.24 -0.45 16.12
C GLY A 59 5.08 1.05 16.30
N ARG A 60 5.40 1.56 17.49
CA ARG A 60 5.70 2.99 17.64
C ARG A 60 7.19 3.20 17.38
N THR A 61 7.54 3.74 16.22
CA THR A 61 8.89 4.27 16.01
C THR A 61 8.88 5.77 16.27
N VAL A 62 9.61 6.20 17.29
CA VAL A 62 10.01 7.61 17.42
C VAL A 62 11.29 7.74 16.60
N MET A 63 11.22 8.31 15.40
CA MET A 63 12.45 8.71 14.74
C MET A 63 13.07 9.85 15.57
N THR A 64 14.36 9.73 15.85
CA THR A 64 15.12 10.79 16.51
C THR A 64 15.25 11.98 15.57
N ASP A 65 15.55 13.17 16.12
CA ASP A 65 15.83 14.38 15.32
C ASP A 65 16.96 14.20 14.28
N GLN A 66 17.73 13.11 14.37
CA GLN A 66 18.81 12.79 13.43
C GLN A 66 18.27 12.30 12.08
N TRP A 67 17.22 11.47 12.10
CA TRP A 67 16.68 10.89 10.88
C TRP A 67 15.54 11.76 10.35
N GLN A 68 15.63 12.12 9.08
CA GLN A 68 14.59 12.89 8.39
C GLN A 68 13.87 12.01 7.39
N GLN A 69 12.54 12.05 7.42
CA GLN A 69 11.72 11.35 6.45
C GLN A 69 11.48 12.21 5.21
N TYR A 70 11.58 11.55 4.06
CA TYR A 70 11.22 12.09 2.76
C TYR A 70 10.26 11.13 2.09
N ALA A 71 9.14 11.64 1.59
CA ALA A 71 8.13 10.82 0.95
C ALA A 71 7.56 11.52 -0.29
N ILE A 72 6.98 10.73 -1.20
CA ILE A 72 6.33 11.28 -2.39
C ILE A 72 5.26 12.30 -1.97
N LYS A 73 5.00 13.34 -2.75
CA LYS A 73 3.90 14.26 -2.42
C LYS A 73 2.55 13.58 -2.63
N TRP A 74 1.64 13.70 -1.66
CA TRP A 74 0.24 13.27 -1.78
C TRP A 74 -0.69 14.23 -1.04
N LYS A 75 -1.99 14.20 -1.35
CA LYS A 75 -3.02 14.98 -0.66
C LYS A 75 -3.72 14.16 0.41
N THR A 76 -4.66 13.32 0.00
CA THR A 76 -5.59 12.62 0.89
C THR A 76 -5.86 11.22 0.38
N ASN A 77 -6.21 10.31 1.31
CA ASN A 77 -6.75 9.01 0.98
C ASN A 77 -8.08 9.17 0.21
N ALA A 78 -8.06 8.87 -1.09
CA ALA A 78 -9.22 8.94 -1.97
C ALA A 78 -10.13 7.70 -1.87
N ALA A 79 -9.70 6.65 -1.18
CA ALA A 79 -10.45 5.41 -0.98
C ALA A 79 -11.43 5.48 0.20
N LEU A 80 -11.25 6.42 1.13
CA LEU A 80 -12.07 6.50 2.34
C LEU A 80 -13.58 6.60 2.02
N SER A 81 -14.33 5.64 2.56
CA SER A 81 -15.78 5.48 2.39
C SER A 81 -16.22 5.41 0.93
N ARG A 82 -15.36 4.88 0.05
CA ARG A 82 -15.70 4.68 -1.36
C ARG A 82 -16.43 3.35 -1.57
N PRO A 83 -17.29 3.24 -2.59
CA PRO A 83 -17.84 1.96 -3.00
C PRO A 83 -16.73 0.98 -3.37
N THR A 84 -16.86 -0.24 -2.88
CA THR A 84 -15.91 -1.33 -3.10
C THR A 84 -16.62 -2.61 -3.47
N THR A 85 -16.08 -3.31 -4.45
CA THR A 85 -16.52 -4.64 -4.85
C THR A 85 -15.32 -5.59 -4.91
N SER A 86 -15.59 -6.88 -4.84
CA SER A 86 -14.56 -7.92 -4.90
C SER A 86 -14.98 -9.04 -5.84
N SER A 87 -14.01 -9.90 -6.18
CA SER A 87 -14.25 -11.13 -6.92
C SER A 87 -15.20 -12.08 -6.20
N SER A 88 -15.00 -12.24 -4.89
CA SER A 88 -15.77 -13.11 -4.01
C SER A 88 -15.68 -12.60 -2.57
N VAL A 89 -16.40 -13.26 -1.66
CA VAL A 89 -16.37 -13.00 -0.22
C VAL A 89 -16.24 -14.34 0.49
N TYR A 90 -15.31 -14.44 1.43
CA TYR A 90 -15.04 -15.68 2.17
C TYR A 90 -16.30 -16.24 2.81
N GLY A 91 -16.65 -17.49 2.46
CA GLY A 91 -17.84 -18.16 2.99
C GLY A 91 -19.17 -17.48 2.63
N SER A 92 -19.16 -16.56 1.65
CA SER A 92 -20.30 -15.69 1.31
C SER A 92 -20.83 -14.82 2.47
N ASP A 93 -20.06 -14.65 3.55
CA ASP A 93 -20.47 -13.88 4.72
C ASP A 93 -19.96 -12.44 4.63
N SER A 94 -20.75 -11.60 3.96
CA SER A 94 -20.44 -10.17 3.83
C SER A 94 -20.48 -9.41 5.15
N SER A 95 -21.09 -9.95 6.22
CA SER A 95 -21.15 -9.30 7.52
C SER A 95 -19.81 -9.32 8.26
N LEU A 96 -18.92 -10.26 7.90
CA LEU A 96 -17.60 -10.42 8.49
C LEU A 96 -16.45 -10.14 7.52
N TRP A 97 -16.67 -10.37 6.21
CA TRP A 97 -15.59 -10.41 5.21
C TRP A 97 -15.81 -9.51 3.98
N GLY A 98 -16.85 -8.68 4.00
CA GLY A 98 -17.27 -7.88 2.86
C GLY A 98 -16.22 -6.84 2.40
N ALA A 99 -16.19 -6.55 1.10
CA ALA A 99 -15.28 -5.57 0.50
C ALA A 99 -15.32 -4.18 1.17
N HIS A 100 -16.47 -3.79 1.71
CA HIS A 100 -16.68 -2.49 2.37
C HIS A 100 -15.82 -2.28 3.61
N PHE A 101 -15.35 -3.35 4.26
CA PHE A 101 -14.43 -3.23 5.38
C PHE A 101 -13.07 -2.65 4.96
N ALA A 102 -12.65 -2.84 3.71
CA ALA A 102 -11.35 -2.39 3.25
C ALA A 102 -11.24 -0.86 3.07
N THR A 103 -12.33 -0.09 3.17
CA THR A 103 -12.32 1.37 2.95
C THR A 103 -13.07 2.14 4.03
N ASN A 104 -13.35 1.52 5.18
CA ASN A 104 -14.15 2.13 6.23
C ASN A 104 -13.33 2.98 7.22
N GLY A 105 -11.99 2.94 7.14
CA GLY A 105 -11.07 3.69 8.00
C GLY A 105 -10.82 3.05 9.37
N ALA A 106 -11.29 1.83 9.63
CA ALA A 106 -11.22 1.20 10.95
C ALA A 106 -9.93 0.38 11.19
N ILE A 107 -9.19 -0.01 10.12
CA ILE A 107 -7.95 -0.81 10.19
C ILE A 107 -8.03 -1.90 11.28
N SER A 108 -9.05 -2.76 11.15
CA SER A 108 -9.46 -3.73 12.18
C SER A 108 -8.29 -4.59 12.67
N ALA A 109 -8.16 -4.70 14.00
CA ALA A 109 -7.16 -5.54 14.66
C ALA A 109 -7.69 -6.94 14.99
N ILE A 110 -8.99 -7.18 14.82
CA ILE A 110 -9.61 -8.47 15.09
C ILE A 110 -9.50 -9.36 13.85
N PHE A 111 -9.72 -10.66 14.03
CA PHE A 111 -9.59 -11.64 12.95
C PHE A 111 -10.63 -11.45 11.83
N SER A 112 -11.73 -10.74 12.06
CA SER A 112 -12.82 -10.43 11.12
C SER A 112 -13.01 -8.92 10.93
N GLU A 113 -14.10 -8.50 10.27
CA GLU A 113 -14.34 -7.08 9.92
C GLU A 113 -13.22 -6.49 9.05
N ILE A 114 -12.70 -7.34 8.17
CA ILE A 114 -11.71 -7.03 7.14
C ILE A 114 -12.25 -7.58 5.82
N PHE A 115 -11.74 -7.13 4.68
CA PHE A 115 -12.05 -7.81 3.43
C PHE A 115 -11.34 -9.16 3.38
N ALA A 116 -12.05 -10.22 2.99
CA ALA A 116 -11.45 -11.50 2.59
C ALA A 116 -12.21 -12.12 1.41
N SER A 117 -11.49 -12.53 0.37
CA SER A 117 -12.05 -13.35 -0.71
C SER A 117 -12.24 -14.81 -0.29
N ASP A 118 -13.03 -15.57 -1.05
CA ASP A 118 -12.97 -17.03 -1.00
C ASP A 118 -11.70 -17.55 -1.70
N TYR A 119 -11.49 -18.87 -1.67
CA TYR A 119 -10.42 -19.54 -2.41
C TYR A 119 -10.66 -19.42 -3.91
N GLU A 120 -9.77 -18.72 -4.61
CA GLU A 120 -9.84 -18.55 -6.06
C GLU A 120 -8.46 -18.28 -6.67
N MET A 121 -8.34 -18.41 -7.98
CA MET A 121 -7.06 -18.27 -8.66
C MET A 121 -6.57 -16.81 -8.68
N TYR A 122 -7.45 -15.84 -8.93
CA TYR A 122 -7.08 -14.43 -9.11
C TYR A 122 -7.99 -13.49 -8.32
N PRO A 123 -8.00 -13.57 -6.97
CA PRO A 123 -8.85 -12.73 -6.15
C PRO A 123 -8.52 -11.26 -6.36
N TRP A 124 -9.54 -10.41 -6.37
CA TRP A 124 -9.39 -8.97 -6.55
C TRP A 124 -10.32 -8.16 -5.67
N LEU A 125 -9.86 -6.95 -5.33
CA LEU A 125 -10.64 -5.89 -4.70
C LEU A 125 -10.61 -4.65 -5.60
N LYS A 126 -11.76 -4.05 -5.86
CA LYS A 126 -11.94 -2.87 -6.71
C LYS A 126 -12.57 -1.73 -5.90
N VAL A 127 -11.96 -0.56 -5.97
CA VAL A 127 -12.44 0.68 -5.34
C VAL A 127 -12.87 1.66 -6.42
N GLN A 128 -14.06 2.25 -6.27
CA GLN A 128 -14.57 3.31 -7.14
C GLN A 128 -14.35 4.69 -6.51
N LEU A 129 -13.52 5.52 -7.13
CA LEU A 129 -13.22 6.88 -6.69
C LEU A 129 -14.31 7.88 -7.10
N ILE A 130 -14.34 9.05 -6.46
CA ILE A 130 -15.18 10.18 -6.89
C ILE A 130 -14.53 10.87 -8.09
N GLY A 131 -15.01 10.52 -9.28
CA GLY A 131 -14.45 11.01 -10.54
C GLY A 131 -13.04 10.50 -10.82
N SER A 132 -12.48 10.91 -11.95
CA SER A 132 -11.10 10.52 -12.29
C SER A 132 -10.09 11.24 -11.40
N LYS A 133 -9.13 10.49 -10.86
CA LYS A 133 -8.05 10.98 -10.01
C LYS A 133 -6.69 10.59 -10.58
N MET A 134 -5.68 11.42 -10.32
CA MET A 134 -4.28 11.10 -10.59
C MET A 134 -3.73 10.27 -9.43
N ILE A 135 -3.75 8.94 -9.60
CA ILE A 135 -3.26 7.99 -8.59
C ILE A 135 -1.74 7.97 -8.58
N THR A 136 -1.15 8.01 -7.38
CA THR A 136 0.30 7.92 -7.17
C THR A 136 0.72 6.58 -6.60
N PHE A 137 0.13 6.17 -5.47
CA PHE A 137 0.41 4.88 -4.85
C PHE A 137 -0.79 4.38 -4.06
N VAL A 138 -0.76 3.08 -3.77
CA VAL A 138 -1.73 2.41 -2.91
C VAL A 138 -1.02 2.01 -1.61
N ARG A 139 -1.67 2.22 -0.47
CA ARG A 139 -1.23 1.67 0.81
C ARG A 139 -2.22 0.61 1.27
N VAL A 140 -1.72 -0.59 1.55
CA VAL A 140 -2.51 -1.72 2.03
C VAL A 140 -2.09 -2.03 3.45
N TYR A 141 -3.06 -2.04 4.36
CA TYR A 141 -2.91 -2.58 5.69
C TYR A 141 -3.27 -4.06 5.61
N ASN A 142 -2.25 -4.91 5.73
CA ASN A 142 -2.41 -6.35 5.64
C ASN A 142 -3.16 -6.88 6.87
N ARG A 143 -3.64 -8.13 6.79
CA ARG A 143 -4.25 -8.81 7.94
C ARG A 143 -3.29 -8.79 9.14
N ARG A 144 -3.83 -8.49 10.33
CA ARG A 144 -3.03 -8.06 11.49
C ARG A 144 -2.76 -9.15 12.53
N ASP A 145 -3.56 -10.19 12.56
CA ASP A 145 -3.48 -11.30 13.51
C ASP A 145 -2.65 -12.48 12.99
N GLU A 146 -2.83 -12.86 11.71
CA GLU A 146 -2.12 -13.98 11.09
C GLU A 146 -2.21 -13.95 9.56
N VAL A 147 -1.51 -14.88 8.91
CA VAL A 147 -1.58 -15.21 7.48
C VAL A 147 -1.33 -14.04 6.51
N GLY A 148 -0.53 -13.06 6.93
CA GLY A 148 -0.18 -11.92 6.07
C GLY A 148 0.58 -12.31 4.80
N GLU A 149 1.23 -13.48 4.79
CA GLU A 149 1.93 -14.02 3.62
C GLU A 149 1.01 -14.31 2.42
N ARG A 150 -0.30 -14.40 2.64
CA ARG A 150 -1.31 -14.51 1.57
C ARG A 150 -1.32 -13.32 0.62
N PHE A 151 -0.86 -12.15 1.05
CA PHE A 151 -0.73 -10.99 0.18
C PHE A 151 0.58 -11.10 -0.62
N HIS A 152 0.52 -11.66 -1.83
CA HIS A 152 1.67 -11.84 -2.71
C HIS A 152 1.30 -11.63 -4.18
N ASP A 153 2.30 -11.34 -5.03
CA ASP A 153 2.12 -11.16 -6.47
C ASP A 153 0.94 -10.25 -6.85
N VAL A 154 0.83 -9.10 -6.18
CA VAL A 154 -0.32 -8.21 -6.31
C VAL A 154 -0.05 -7.13 -7.35
N ALA A 155 -0.86 -7.12 -8.41
CA ALA A 155 -0.92 -6.02 -9.36
C ALA A 155 -1.86 -4.92 -8.87
N VAL A 156 -1.43 -3.67 -8.96
CA VAL A 156 -2.29 -2.49 -8.87
C VAL A 156 -2.66 -2.09 -10.29
N GLU A 157 -3.95 -2.12 -10.61
CA GLU A 157 -4.49 -1.87 -11.93
C GLU A 157 -5.46 -0.69 -11.88
N VAL A 158 -5.41 0.17 -12.90
CA VAL A 158 -6.22 1.41 -12.96
C VAL A 158 -7.03 1.42 -14.24
N SER A 159 -8.29 1.85 -14.15
CA SER A 159 -9.19 2.03 -15.29
C SER A 159 -9.97 3.35 -15.18
N PRO A 160 -10.23 4.05 -16.30
CA PRO A 160 -11.11 5.22 -16.33
C PRO A 160 -12.59 4.87 -16.14
N ASP A 161 -13.01 3.66 -16.51
CA ASP A 161 -14.39 3.18 -16.44
C ASP A 161 -14.49 1.75 -15.89
N GLU A 162 -15.69 1.33 -15.49
CA GLU A 162 -15.88 0.05 -14.78
C GLU A 162 -15.65 -1.18 -15.66
N SER A 163 -16.10 -1.11 -16.91
CA SER A 163 -15.97 -2.17 -17.93
C SER A 163 -14.61 -2.18 -18.62
N GLY A 164 -13.79 -1.17 -18.35
CA GLY A 164 -12.66 -0.79 -19.16
C GLY A 164 -11.46 -1.71 -19.00
N ASN A 165 -10.46 -1.45 -19.84
CA ASN A 165 -9.18 -2.14 -19.78
C ASN A 165 -8.41 -1.69 -18.54
N PHE A 166 -8.50 -2.49 -17.47
CA PHE A 166 -7.63 -2.37 -16.30
C PHE A 166 -6.17 -2.54 -16.72
N VAL A 167 -5.38 -1.49 -16.57
CA VAL A 167 -3.95 -1.54 -16.91
C VAL A 167 -3.14 -1.55 -15.63
N GLN A 168 -2.22 -2.51 -15.53
CA GLN A 168 -1.28 -2.57 -14.42
C GLN A 168 -0.41 -1.30 -14.38
N ARG A 169 -0.29 -0.74 -13.17
CA ARG A 169 0.48 0.48 -12.86
C ARG A 169 1.43 0.28 -11.70
N GLY A 170 1.16 -0.64 -10.80
CA GLY A 170 2.07 -0.99 -9.72
C GLY A 170 2.11 -2.50 -9.53
N PHE A 171 3.13 -2.98 -8.84
CA PHE A 171 3.27 -4.40 -8.54
C PHE A 171 3.98 -4.60 -7.21
N TYR A 172 3.48 -5.53 -6.42
CA TYR A 172 4.09 -6.00 -5.19
C TYR A 172 4.37 -7.49 -5.30
N LYS A 173 5.65 -7.87 -5.21
CA LYS A 173 6.05 -9.27 -5.33
C LYS A 173 5.66 -10.08 -4.09
N GLY A 174 5.85 -9.51 -2.90
CA GLY A 174 5.62 -10.21 -1.64
C GLY A 174 6.55 -11.41 -1.41
N PRO A 175 6.15 -12.34 -0.52
CA PRO A 175 4.92 -12.30 0.27
C PRO A 175 4.93 -11.17 1.32
N GLY A 176 3.73 -10.74 1.73
CA GLY A 176 3.52 -9.83 2.84
C GLY A 176 3.86 -10.48 4.19
N LEU A 177 3.95 -9.65 5.22
CA LEU A 177 3.99 -10.09 6.62
C LEU A 177 2.65 -9.78 7.29
N THR A 178 2.31 -10.55 8.32
CA THR A 178 1.24 -10.21 9.24
C THR A 178 1.47 -8.81 9.81
N ASP A 179 0.42 -8.00 9.87
CA ASP A 179 0.43 -6.61 10.37
C ASP A 179 1.27 -5.63 9.52
N GLN A 180 1.71 -6.05 8.32
CA GLN A 180 2.47 -5.18 7.43
C GLN A 180 1.61 -4.06 6.82
N VAL A 181 2.19 -2.87 6.74
CA VAL A 181 1.71 -1.77 5.90
C VAL A 181 2.54 -1.77 4.61
N ILE A 182 1.88 -2.12 3.50
CA ILE A 182 2.49 -2.30 2.19
C ILE A 182 2.18 -1.07 1.34
N GLU A 183 3.21 -0.45 0.75
CA GLU A 183 3.04 0.67 -0.16
C GLU A 183 3.48 0.27 -1.56
N ILE A 184 2.56 0.39 -2.51
CA ILE A 184 2.77 0.01 -3.91
C ILE A 184 2.71 1.26 -4.77
N LEU A 185 3.87 1.72 -5.21
CA LEU A 185 4.02 2.87 -6.09
C LEU A 185 3.52 2.55 -7.51
N CYS A 186 2.77 3.46 -8.11
CA CYS A 186 2.49 3.41 -9.54
C CYS A 186 3.72 3.88 -10.33
N ASP A 187 4.08 3.15 -11.39
CA ASP A 187 5.23 3.40 -12.26
C ASP A 187 5.23 4.82 -12.86
N TYR A 188 4.05 5.36 -13.10
CA TYR A 188 3.83 6.75 -13.48
C TYR A 188 2.45 7.22 -13.02
N PRO A 189 2.27 8.53 -12.74
CA PRO A 189 0.97 9.09 -12.39
C PRO A 189 -0.08 8.72 -13.42
N THR A 190 -1.14 8.04 -12.97
CA THR A 190 -2.16 7.50 -13.85
C THR A 190 -3.52 8.08 -13.50
N SER A 191 -4.23 8.57 -14.51
CA SER A 191 -5.61 9.03 -14.36
C SER A 191 -6.57 7.85 -14.40
N GLY A 192 -7.45 7.72 -13.42
CA GLY A 192 -8.51 6.72 -13.43
C GLY A 192 -9.55 6.93 -12.33
N GLN A 193 -10.70 6.29 -12.49
CA GLN A 193 -11.78 6.29 -11.49
C GLN A 193 -11.84 4.97 -10.72
N TYR A 194 -11.37 3.87 -11.31
CA TYR A 194 -11.40 2.54 -10.71
C TYR A 194 -9.98 2.08 -10.45
N VAL A 195 -9.71 1.66 -9.22
CA VAL A 195 -8.45 1.03 -8.82
C VAL A 195 -8.77 -0.37 -8.38
N ARG A 196 -8.14 -1.36 -9.01
CA ARG A 196 -8.25 -2.77 -8.67
C ARG A 196 -6.89 -3.28 -8.20
N ILE A 197 -6.87 -4.00 -7.10
CA ILE A 197 -5.73 -4.83 -6.72
C ILE A 197 -6.09 -6.29 -6.93
N ARG A 198 -5.15 -7.08 -7.44
CA ARG A 198 -5.40 -8.46 -7.83
C ARG A 198 -4.15 -9.31 -7.63
N ILE A 199 -4.31 -10.48 -6.99
CA ILE A 199 -3.25 -11.50 -6.99
C ILE A 199 -3.17 -12.08 -8.40
N THR A 200 -1.97 -12.13 -8.98
CA THR A 200 -1.76 -12.54 -10.38
C THR A 200 -1.17 -13.93 -10.54
N GLU A 201 -0.68 -14.55 -9.46
CA GLU A 201 0.01 -15.84 -9.48
C GLU A 201 -0.60 -16.82 -8.48
N GLY A 202 -0.39 -18.12 -8.68
CA GLY A 202 -0.94 -19.18 -7.83
C GLY A 202 -2.24 -19.77 -8.37
N THR A 203 -2.67 -20.89 -7.77
CA THR A 203 -3.83 -21.67 -8.23
C THR A 203 -4.99 -21.67 -7.24
N SER A 204 -4.75 -21.31 -5.98
CA SER A 204 -5.74 -21.22 -4.91
C SER A 204 -5.27 -20.19 -3.89
N ASN A 205 -5.85 -19.00 -3.97
CA ASN A 205 -5.45 -17.82 -3.21
C ASN A 205 -6.64 -17.29 -2.40
N ILE A 206 -6.33 -16.64 -1.28
CA ILE A 206 -7.25 -15.77 -0.56
C ILE A 206 -6.59 -14.40 -0.49
N MET A 207 -7.30 -13.34 -0.86
CA MET A 207 -6.86 -11.96 -0.62
C MET A 207 -7.57 -11.44 0.62
N ASN A 208 -6.80 -11.01 1.63
CA ASN A 208 -7.33 -10.46 2.87
C ASN A 208 -6.65 -9.15 3.25
N ILE A 209 -7.46 -8.13 3.52
CA ILE A 209 -7.03 -6.73 3.62
C ILE A 209 -7.80 -6.05 4.74
N ALA A 210 -7.08 -5.52 5.71
CA ALA A 210 -7.67 -4.76 6.80
C ALA A 210 -8.12 -3.37 6.35
N GLU A 211 -7.33 -2.71 5.49
CA GLU A 211 -7.67 -1.41 4.91
C GLU A 211 -6.85 -1.18 3.63
N ILE A 212 -7.42 -0.51 2.63
CA ILE A 212 -6.74 0.02 1.47
C ILE A 212 -6.93 1.54 1.40
N GLU A 213 -5.82 2.26 1.28
CA GLU A 213 -5.79 3.69 1.02
C GLU A 213 -5.26 3.93 -0.39
N ILE A 214 -5.85 4.89 -1.09
CA ILE A 214 -5.42 5.29 -2.44
C ILE A 214 -5.00 6.75 -2.39
N TYR A 215 -3.72 7.00 -2.63
CA TYR A 215 -3.17 8.35 -2.58
C TYR A 215 -3.11 8.98 -3.98
N THR A 216 -3.44 10.27 -4.01
CA THR A 216 -3.58 11.05 -5.24
C THR A 216 -2.89 12.41 -5.08
N VAL A 217 -2.57 13.05 -6.20
CA VAL A 217 -1.94 14.39 -6.28
C VAL A 217 -2.87 15.46 -6.82
#